data_AF-A0A2N8TW29-F1
#
_entry.id   AF-A0A2N8TW29-F1
#
_cell.length_a   1.000
_cell.length_b   1.000
_cell.length_c   1.000
_cell.angle_alpha   90.00
_cell.angle_beta   90.00
_cell.angle_gamma   90.00
#
_symmetry.space_group_name_H-M   'P 1'
#
loop_
_entity.id
_entity.type
_entity.pdbx_description
1 polymer ?
#
loop_
_entity_poly.entity_id
_entity_poly.type
_entity_poly.pdbx_seq_one_letter_code
_entity_poly.pdbx_strand_id
1 'polypeptide(L)'
;MAALLLSKPIKLGRFTADSNGTVQGTVTIPKWTDPGRHTFLLKGKESKLKLSAKITVRPNKPHLADTGEDRSLVMVGGTAALLALGAGTMMAVRRRKHN
;
A
#
# COMPACT_ATOMS: atom_id res chain seq x y z
N MET A 1 -1.47 -30.66 28.88
CA MET A 1 -2.17 -30.60 27.58
C MET A 1 -1.49 -29.54 26.73
N ALA A 2 -1.17 -29.83 25.46
CA ALA A 2 -0.48 -28.88 24.58
C ALA A 2 -1.30 -28.66 23.32
N ALA A 3 -1.56 -27.40 22.99
CA ALA A 3 -2.11 -27.00 21.70
C ALA A 3 -0.95 -26.49 20.83
N LEU A 4 -0.77 -27.08 19.66
CA LEU A 4 0.29 -26.71 18.71
C LEU A 4 -0.36 -26.32 17.38
N LEU A 5 -0.12 -25.09 16.96
CA LEU A 5 -0.49 -24.62 15.63
C LEU A 5 0.78 -24.56 14.77
N LEU A 6 0.90 -25.47 13.80
CA LEU A 6 2.04 -25.54 12.88
C LEU A 6 1.56 -25.25 11.45
N SER A 7 2.06 -24.19 10.83
CA SER A 7 1.75 -23.84 9.45
C SER A 7 2.43 -24.81 8.46
N LYS A 8 1.74 -25.14 7.36
CA LYS A 8 2.31 -25.98 6.28
C LYS A 8 3.31 -25.17 5.45
N PRO A 9 4.54 -25.67 5.20
CA PRO A 9 5.47 -25.01 4.30
C PRO A 9 4.93 -24.93 2.87
N ILE A 10 5.08 -23.77 2.24
CA ILE A 10 4.73 -23.55 0.83
C ILE A 10 5.94 -23.98 -0.02
N LYS A 11 5.75 -24.94 -0.94
CA LYS A 11 6.81 -25.38 -1.86
C LYS A 11 6.91 -24.38 -3.02
N LEU A 12 8.07 -23.74 -3.16
CA LEU A 12 8.31 -22.73 -4.19
C LEU A 12 9.02 -23.27 -5.45
N GLY A 13 9.61 -24.47 -5.37
CA GLY A 13 10.27 -25.10 -6.52
C GLY A 13 11.20 -26.25 -6.11
N ARG A 14 11.85 -26.87 -7.11
CA ARG A 14 12.94 -27.82 -6.94
C ARG A 14 14.15 -27.28 -7.70
N PHE A 15 15.29 -27.28 -7.03
CA PHE A 15 16.55 -26.81 -7.59
C PHE A 15 17.61 -27.89 -7.44
N THR A 16 18.55 -27.90 -8.37
CA THR A 16 19.72 -28.77 -8.35
C THR A 16 20.94 -27.89 -8.10
N ALA A 17 21.80 -28.31 -7.18
CA ALA A 17 23.07 -27.65 -6.96
C ALA A 17 24.05 -28.03 -8.09
N ASP A 18 24.90 -27.09 -8.49
CA ASP A 18 25.99 -27.39 -9.41
C ASP A 18 27.11 -28.21 -8.76
N SER A 19 28.18 -28.48 -9.52
CA SER A 19 29.36 -29.21 -9.02
C SER A 19 30.05 -28.55 -7.82
N ASN A 20 29.83 -27.24 -7.62
CA ASN A 20 30.38 -26.47 -6.50
C ASN A 20 29.40 -26.37 -5.32
N GLY A 21 28.22 -27.02 -5.40
CA GLY A 21 27.18 -26.94 -4.38
C GLY A 21 26.35 -25.65 -4.41
N THR A 22 26.50 -24.82 -5.46
CA THR A 22 25.77 -23.56 -5.59
C THR A 22 24.40 -23.79 -6.21
N VAL A 23 23.39 -23.10 -5.66
CA VAL A 23 22.00 -23.14 -6.16
C VAL A 23 21.60 -21.72 -6.55
N GLN A 24 21.27 -21.52 -7.83
CA GLN A 24 20.78 -20.26 -8.36
C GLN A 24 19.44 -20.45 -9.07
N GLY A 25 18.53 -19.49 -8.90
CA GLY A 25 17.24 -19.50 -9.57
C GLY A 25 16.29 -18.46 -9.01
N THR A 26 15.17 -18.28 -9.69
CA THR A 26 14.10 -17.36 -9.28
C THR A 26 12.89 -18.16 -8.83
N VAL A 27 12.26 -17.70 -7.75
CA VAL A 27 10.98 -18.23 -7.26
C VAL A 27 9.94 -17.12 -7.29
N THR A 28 8.68 -17.50 -7.48
CA THR A 28 7.55 -16.58 -7.34
C THR A 28 6.84 -16.87 -6.03
N ILE A 29 6.63 -15.83 -5.21
CA ILE A 29 5.81 -15.94 -4.01
C ILE A 29 4.34 -16.03 -4.43
N PRO A 30 3.60 -17.09 -4.09
CA PRO A 30 2.20 -17.22 -4.49
C PRO A 30 1.34 -16.08 -3.94
N LYS A 31 0.34 -15.66 -4.72
CA LYS A 31 -0.56 -14.55 -4.36
C LYS A 31 -1.33 -14.75 -3.04
N TRP A 32 -1.57 -16.00 -2.65
CA TRP A 32 -2.25 -16.38 -1.40
C TRP A 32 -1.30 -16.49 -0.19
N THR A 33 -0.04 -16.10 -0.34
CA THR A 33 0.89 -16.07 0.79
C THR A 33 0.55 -14.89 1.69
N ASP A 34 0.30 -15.15 2.96
CA ASP A 34 0.00 -14.10 3.93
C ASP A 34 1.11 -13.04 3.95
N PRO A 35 0.79 -11.74 3.98
CA PRO A 35 1.79 -10.70 4.15
C PRO A 35 2.50 -10.82 5.50
N GLY A 36 3.78 -10.42 5.57
CA GLY A 36 4.55 -10.41 6.81
C GLY A 36 5.91 -11.09 6.71
N ARG A 37 6.51 -11.40 7.87
CA ARG A 37 7.81 -12.07 7.93
C ARG A 37 7.66 -13.56 7.68
N HIS A 38 8.45 -14.08 6.76
CA HIS A 38 8.53 -15.50 6.44
C HIS A 38 9.98 -16.00 6.50
N THR A 39 10.15 -17.31 6.63
CA THR A 39 11.45 -17.96 6.50
C THR A 39 11.51 -18.68 5.17
N PHE A 40 12.42 -18.24 4.29
CA PHE A 40 12.78 -18.95 3.08
C PHE A 40 13.73 -20.09 3.44
N LEU A 41 13.34 -21.34 3.19
CA LEU A 41 14.08 -22.54 3.54
C LEU A 41 14.48 -23.32 2.29
N LEU A 42 15.77 -23.57 2.13
CA LEU A 42 16.30 -24.52 1.15
C LEU A 42 16.78 -25.77 1.89
N LYS A 43 16.28 -26.95 1.47
CA LYS A 43 16.62 -28.24 2.09
C LYS A 43 17.24 -29.18 1.07
N GLY A 44 18.46 -29.64 1.35
CA GLY A 44 19.11 -30.70 0.58
C GLY A 44 18.44 -32.06 0.84
N LYS A 45 18.04 -32.77 -0.22
CA LYS A 45 17.39 -34.09 -0.11
C LYS A 45 18.38 -35.15 0.38
N GLU A 46 19.58 -35.14 -0.20
CA GLU A 46 20.67 -36.09 0.08
C GLU A 46 21.51 -35.64 1.26
N SER A 47 22.06 -34.42 1.19
CA SER A 47 22.92 -33.85 2.24
C SER A 47 22.23 -33.54 3.57
N LYS A 48 20.88 -33.48 3.58
CA LYS A 48 20.06 -33.05 4.74
C LYS A 48 20.34 -31.64 5.25
N LEU A 49 21.21 -30.87 4.60
CA LEU A 49 21.51 -29.49 4.95
C LEU A 49 20.28 -28.60 4.81
N LYS A 50 20.21 -27.58 5.65
CA LYS A 50 19.15 -26.58 5.66
C LYS A 50 19.78 -25.19 5.63
N LEU A 51 19.44 -24.42 4.61
CA LEU A 51 19.80 -23.00 4.51
C LEU A 51 18.53 -22.18 4.69
N SER A 52 18.61 -21.13 5.51
CA SER A 52 17.45 -20.31 5.85
C SER A 52 17.76 -18.83 5.67
N ALA A 53 16.81 -18.09 5.10
CA ALA A 53 16.84 -16.64 4.99
C ALA A 53 15.51 -16.06 5.47
N LYS A 54 15.56 -14.93 6.18
CA LYS A 54 14.34 -14.19 6.58
C LYS A 54 13.94 -13.26 5.44
N ILE A 55 12.68 -13.31 5.03
CA ILE A 55 12.12 -12.44 4.00
C ILE A 55 10.85 -11.76 4.51
N THR A 56 10.49 -10.63 3.92
CA THR A 56 9.23 -9.92 4.20
C THR A 56 8.38 -9.91 2.95
N VAL A 57 7.22 -10.57 3.01
CA VAL A 57 6.20 -10.53 1.95
C VAL A 57 5.36 -9.28 2.16
N ARG A 58 5.35 -8.39 1.16
CA ARG A 58 4.56 -7.16 1.21
C ARG A 58 3.10 -7.44 0.84
N PRO A 59 2.14 -6.74 1.44
CA PRO A 59 0.74 -6.84 1.05
C PRO A 59 0.56 -6.41 -0.41
N ASN A 60 -0.22 -7.18 -1.17
CA ASN A 60 -0.66 -6.79 -2.50
C ASN A 60 -1.77 -5.74 -2.36
N LYS A 61 -1.41 -4.47 -2.22
CA LYS A 61 -2.39 -3.37 -2.23
C LYS A 61 -2.87 -3.18 -3.67
N PRO A 62 -4.18 -3.33 -3.98
CA PRO A 62 -4.67 -2.89 -5.27
C PRO A 62 -4.33 -1.41 -5.45
N HIS A 63 -3.88 -1.05 -6.64
CA HIS A 63 -3.66 0.35 -7.01
C HIS A 63 -5.03 1.03 -7.01
N LEU A 64 -5.37 1.73 -5.93
CA LEU A 64 -6.57 2.54 -5.87
C LEU A 64 -6.34 3.75 -6.78
N ALA A 65 -7.35 4.11 -7.58
CA ALA A 65 -7.29 5.32 -8.38
C ALA A 65 -7.13 6.53 -7.46
N ASP A 66 -6.20 7.42 -7.81
CA ASP A 66 -6.04 8.71 -7.16
C ASP A 66 -7.23 9.60 -7.53
N THR A 67 -8.36 9.42 -6.85
CA THR A 67 -9.46 10.37 -6.91
C THR A 67 -9.08 11.55 -6.03
N GLY A 68 -8.20 12.41 -6.57
CA GLY A 68 -7.71 13.61 -5.90
C GLY A 68 -8.86 14.42 -5.32
N GLU A 69 -9.09 14.28 -4.02
CA GLU A 69 -10.08 15.04 -3.27
C GLU A 69 -9.43 16.37 -2.88
N ASP A 70 -9.17 17.23 -3.87
CA ASP A 70 -8.81 18.61 -3.60
C ASP A 70 -10.09 19.44 -3.41
N ARG A 71 -10.81 19.14 -2.32
CA ARG A 71 -11.99 19.91 -1.88
C ARG A 71 -11.62 21.14 -1.05
N SER A 72 -10.39 21.63 -1.16
CA SER A 72 -9.92 22.82 -0.41
C SER A 72 -10.37 24.15 -1.04
N LEU A 73 -10.47 24.23 -2.37
CA LEU A 73 -10.66 25.53 -3.05
C LEU A 73 -12.11 26.03 -3.08
N VAL A 74 -13.11 25.16 -3.04
CA VAL A 74 -14.52 25.58 -3.15
C VAL A 74 -15.04 26.21 -1.85
N MET A 75 -14.50 25.82 -0.69
CA MET A 75 -14.96 26.33 0.60
C MET A 75 -14.30 27.66 1.02
N VAL A 76 -13.15 28.02 0.44
CA VAL A 76 -12.48 29.31 0.71
C VAL A 76 -12.97 30.43 -0.24
N GLY A 77 -13.42 30.10 -1.45
CA GLY A 77 -13.88 31.10 -2.43
C GLY A 77 -15.36 31.52 -2.32
N GLY A 78 -16.23 30.68 -1.76
CA GLY A 78 -17.69 30.88 -1.81
C GLY A 78 -18.23 32.00 -0.90
N THR A 79 -17.63 32.23 0.27
CA THR A 79 -18.14 33.20 1.26
C THR A 79 -17.69 34.64 0.97
N ALA A 80 -16.47 34.84 0.43
CA ALA A 80 -15.99 36.17 0.08
C ALA A 80 -16.75 36.80 -1.11
N ALA A 81 -17.16 35.98 -2.09
CA ALA A 81 -17.94 36.45 -3.23
C ALA A 81 -19.35 36.92 -2.85
N LEU A 82 -20.01 36.26 -1.89
CA LEU A 82 -21.34 36.66 -1.38
C LEU A 82 -21.29 37.96 -0.57
N LEU A 83 -20.23 38.20 0.20
CA LEU A 83 -20.08 39.44 0.98
C LEU A 83 -19.79 40.67 0.10
N ALA A 84 -19.07 40.50 -1.01
CA ALA A 84 -18.78 41.60 -1.95
C ALA A 84 -20.04 42.13 -2.66
N LEU A 85 -21.04 41.26 -2.91
CA LEU A 85 -22.31 41.66 -3.53
C LEU A 85 -23.27 42.37 -2.53
N GLY A 86 -23.20 42.04 -1.24
CA GLY A 86 -24.05 42.66 -0.21
C GLY A 86 -23.65 44.10 0.16
N ALA A 87 -22.35 44.39 0.21
CA ALA A 87 -21.86 45.73 0.59
C ALA A 87 -22.01 46.78 -0.54
N GLY A 88 -21.94 46.36 -1.80
CA GLY A 88 -22.02 47.27 -2.96
C GLY A 88 -23.39 47.90 -3.16
N THR A 89 -24.48 47.18 -2.87
CA THR A 89 -25.85 47.67 -3.09
C THR A 89 -26.29 48.68 -2.02
N MET A 90 -25.88 48.52 -0.76
CA MET A 90 -26.23 49.45 0.33
C MET A 90 -25.57 50.83 0.18
N MET A 91 -24.33 50.88 -0.33
CA MET A 91 -23.62 52.15 -0.58
C MET A 91 -24.17 52.91 -1.80
N ALA A 92 -24.77 52.21 -2.78
CA ALA A 92 -25.41 52.84 -3.94
C ALA A 92 -26.75 53.52 -3.59
N VAL A 93 -27.50 53.00 -2.62
CA VAL A 93 -28.81 53.56 -2.22
C VAL A 93 -28.65 54.86 -1.41
N ARG A 94 -27.57 55.00 -0.64
CA ARG A 94 -27.39 56.17 0.24
C ARG A 94 -27.12 57.48 -0.52
N ARG A 95 -26.65 57.42 -1.77
CA ARG A 95 -26.34 58.62 -2.59
C ARG A 95 -27.54 59.23 -3.30
N ARG A 96 -28.70 58.56 -3.38
CA ARG A 96 -29.88 59.08 -4.11
C ARG A 96 -30.84 59.91 -3.27
N LYS A 97 -30.65 60.01 -1.95
CA LYS A 97 -31.57 60.74 -1.06
C LYS A 97 -30.90 61.96 -0.43
N HIS A 98 -30.33 62.83 -1.27
CA HIS A 98 -29.97 64.18 -0.84
C HIS A 98 -29.94 65.19 -2.01
N ASN A 99 -31.02 65.22 -2.80
CA ASN A 99 -31.46 66.41 -3.54
C ASN A 99 -32.98 66.40 -3.68
#